data_AF-A0A8I1XWB5-F1
#
_entry.id   AF-A0A8I1XWB5-F1
#
_cell.length_a   1.000
_cell.length_b   1.000
_cell.length_c   1.000
_cell.angle_alpha   90.00
_cell.angle_beta   90.00
_cell.angle_gamma   90.00
#
_symmetry.space_group_name_H-M   'P 1'
#
loop_
_entity.id
_entity.type
_entity.pdbx_description
1 polymer ?
#
loop_
_entity_poly.entity_id
_entity_poly.type
_entity_poly.pdbx_seq_one_letter_code
_entity_poly.pdbx_strand_id
1 'polypeptide(L)'
;MTTQFNFNKLNNIYAEAIASDDKTLIFETQVGKGRFLFMMFLSDEDKDSKDKLFIYLRNTNLIKPVKVYGNHSKGQFEVYIKDELKEVLIKELQLNSSSGSFDFKNFLEQLNSSIPQSINRDNKITELRKSRSIISELKVVDEADKTVLKHEVKLPENKKPQDKTLRKLYVYTDGAVEDIAELIQLLKKFNMTVAWTTKDKENNTSSVKALLGKLNN
;
A
#
# COMPACT_ATOMS: atom_id res chain seq x y z
N MET A 1 -23.35 15.76 -7.72
CA MET A 1 -23.94 15.16 -6.52
C MET A 1 -22.82 14.49 -5.71
N THR A 2 -22.98 14.31 -4.41
CA THR A 2 -21.98 13.60 -3.57
C THR A 2 -22.67 12.42 -2.91
N THR A 3 -22.10 11.22 -3.06
CA THR A 3 -22.55 10.01 -2.40
C THR A 3 -21.63 9.72 -1.21
N GLN A 4 -22.18 9.70 0.01
CA GLN A 4 -21.46 9.21 1.18
C GLN A 4 -21.59 7.69 1.25
N PHE A 5 -20.49 6.98 1.53
CA PHE A 5 -20.47 5.53 1.67
C PHE A 5 -19.46 5.11 2.73
N ASN A 6 -19.76 4.06 3.50
CA ASN A 6 -18.86 3.52 4.52
C ASN A 6 -18.30 2.16 4.07
N PHE A 7 -16.99 2.09 3.80
CA PHE A 7 -16.28 0.84 3.50
C PHE A 7 -15.96 0.03 4.77
N ASN A 8 -16.97 -0.28 5.56
CA ASN A 8 -16.81 -0.92 6.87
C ASN A 8 -16.13 -2.30 6.82
N LYS A 9 -16.11 -2.98 5.66
CA LYS A 9 -15.43 -4.26 5.47
C LYS A 9 -13.90 -4.14 5.44
N LEU A 10 -13.36 -2.91 5.40
CA LEU A 10 -11.93 -2.65 5.61
C LEU A 10 -11.47 -2.91 7.06
N ASN A 11 -12.39 -2.97 8.03
CA ASN A 11 -12.04 -2.96 9.46
C ASN A 11 -11.02 -4.03 9.87
N ASN A 12 -11.22 -5.28 9.46
CA ASN A 12 -10.36 -6.39 9.88
C ASN A 12 -8.95 -6.24 9.31
N ILE A 13 -8.85 -6.02 8.00
CA ILE A 13 -7.56 -5.87 7.31
C ILE A 13 -6.84 -4.56 7.67
N TYR A 14 -7.59 -3.54 8.08
CA TYR A 14 -7.03 -2.31 8.64
C TYR A 14 -6.38 -2.57 10.00
N ALA A 15 -7.05 -3.31 10.88
CA ALA A 15 -6.48 -3.71 12.17
C ALA A 15 -5.21 -4.57 11.99
N GLU A 16 -5.23 -5.53 11.06
CA GLU A 16 -4.05 -6.32 10.66
C GLU A 16 -2.91 -5.42 10.17
N ALA A 17 -3.22 -4.46 9.29
CA ALA A 17 -2.22 -3.55 8.73
C ALA A 17 -1.59 -2.64 9.79
N ILE A 18 -2.37 -2.08 10.71
CA ILE A 18 -1.83 -1.26 11.82
C ILE A 18 -0.89 -2.06 12.72
N ALA A 19 -1.22 -3.33 12.98
CA ALA A 19 -0.41 -4.21 13.81
C ALA A 19 0.87 -4.71 13.10
N SER A 20 0.96 -4.56 11.78
CA SER A 20 2.10 -5.04 10.99
C SER A 20 3.26 -4.05 10.94
N ASP A 21 4.48 -4.57 10.77
CA ASP A 21 5.73 -3.78 10.80
C ASP A 21 5.82 -2.72 9.69
N ASP A 22 5.16 -2.94 8.55
CA ASP A 22 5.17 -2.06 7.38
C ASP A 22 4.03 -1.03 7.36
N LYS A 23 3.08 -1.17 8.30
CA LYS A 23 1.87 -0.36 8.41
C LYS A 23 1.18 -0.12 7.06
N THR A 24 1.16 -1.12 6.20
CA THR A 24 0.66 -1.01 4.82
C THR A 24 -0.51 -1.96 4.61
N LEU A 25 -1.53 -1.50 3.91
CA LEU A 25 -2.66 -2.31 3.47
C LEU A 25 -2.66 -2.30 1.95
N ILE A 26 -2.67 -3.47 1.33
CA ILE A 26 -2.79 -3.60 -0.13
C ILE A 26 -3.52 -4.89 -0.48
N PHE A 27 -4.54 -4.79 -1.32
CA PHE A 27 -5.26 -5.95 -1.87
C PHE A 27 -5.92 -5.58 -3.19
N GLU A 28 -6.10 -6.58 -4.06
CA GLU A 28 -6.88 -6.44 -5.28
C GLU A 28 -8.23 -7.14 -5.12
N THR A 29 -9.28 -6.55 -5.68
CA THR A 29 -10.61 -7.16 -5.78
C THR A 29 -11.23 -6.88 -7.15
N GLN A 30 -12.28 -7.63 -7.48
CA GLN A 30 -12.98 -7.55 -8.75
C GLN A 30 -14.50 -7.48 -8.53
N VAL A 31 -15.16 -6.57 -9.24
CA VAL A 31 -16.62 -6.50 -9.32
C VAL A 31 -17.01 -6.40 -10.79
N GLY A 32 -17.74 -7.41 -11.28
CA GLY A 32 -17.99 -7.56 -12.72
C GLY A 32 -16.67 -7.64 -13.49
N LYS A 33 -16.47 -6.72 -14.44
CA LYS A 33 -15.20 -6.59 -15.20
C LYS A 33 -14.21 -5.60 -14.56
N GLY A 34 -14.64 -4.79 -13.60
CA GLY A 34 -13.77 -3.80 -12.98
C GLY A 34 -12.78 -4.44 -12.01
N ARG A 35 -11.53 -3.99 -12.04
CA ARG A 35 -10.44 -4.54 -11.23
C ARG A 35 -9.82 -3.41 -10.41
N PHE A 36 -9.90 -3.56 -9.08
CA PHE A 36 -9.62 -2.49 -8.14
C PHE A 36 -8.51 -2.92 -7.20
N LEU A 37 -7.36 -2.26 -7.28
CA LEU A 37 -6.27 -2.39 -6.32
C LEU A 37 -6.41 -1.29 -5.27
N PHE A 38 -6.68 -1.68 -4.03
CA PHE A 38 -6.79 -0.78 -2.89
C PHE A 38 -5.47 -0.73 -2.14
N MET A 39 -5.05 0.48 -1.75
CA MET A 39 -3.84 0.70 -0.95
C MET A 39 -4.07 1.74 0.15
N MET A 40 -3.55 1.49 1.34
CA MET A 40 -3.40 2.49 2.41
C MET A 40 -2.01 2.39 3.03
N PHE A 41 -1.43 3.54 3.39
CA PHE A 41 -0.13 3.64 4.02
C PHE A 41 -0.31 4.35 5.36
N LEU A 42 -0.23 3.59 6.45
CA LEU A 42 -0.76 3.94 7.77
C LEU A 42 0.32 4.36 8.77
N SER A 43 1.56 4.59 8.31
CA SER A 43 2.62 5.05 9.21
C SER A 43 2.26 6.43 9.80
N ASP A 44 2.64 6.65 11.05
CA ASP A 44 2.40 7.93 11.72
C ASP A 44 3.21 9.08 11.09
N GLU A 45 4.32 8.75 10.42
CA GLU A 45 5.16 9.70 9.69
C GLU A 45 4.59 10.06 8.31
N ASP A 46 3.69 9.25 7.76
CA ASP A 46 3.11 9.38 6.42
C ASP A 46 1.94 10.39 6.40
N LYS A 47 2.17 11.62 6.89
CA LYS A 47 1.11 12.64 7.11
C LYS A 47 0.23 12.90 5.88
N ASP A 48 0.81 12.86 4.68
CA ASP A 48 0.10 13.15 3.44
C ASP A 48 -0.75 11.98 2.92
N SER A 49 -0.47 10.75 3.32
CA SER A 49 -1.12 9.53 2.81
C SER A 49 -1.91 8.75 3.88
N LYS A 50 -1.70 9.03 5.17
CA LYS A 50 -2.30 8.30 6.30
C LYS A 50 -3.83 8.16 6.22
N ASP A 51 -4.51 9.23 5.84
CA ASP A 51 -5.99 9.28 5.77
C ASP A 51 -6.51 9.04 4.34
N LYS A 52 -5.69 8.48 3.45
CA LYS A 52 -6.04 8.24 2.05
C LYS A 52 -6.16 6.75 1.76
N LEU A 53 -7.27 6.40 1.13
CA LEU A 53 -7.46 5.16 0.40
C LEU A 53 -7.13 5.41 -1.07
N PHE A 54 -6.04 4.85 -1.54
CA PHE A 54 -5.70 4.88 -2.96
C PHE A 54 -6.42 3.74 -3.65
N ILE A 55 -7.17 4.07 -4.71
CA ILE A 55 -7.86 3.10 -5.54
C ILE A 55 -7.22 3.17 -6.93
N TYR A 56 -6.49 2.12 -7.29
CA TYR A 56 -5.97 1.95 -8.64
C TYR A 56 -6.92 1.09 -9.47
N LEU A 57 -7.27 1.62 -10.63
CA LEU A 57 -8.27 1.08 -11.54
C LEU A 57 -7.52 0.45 -12.70
N ARG A 58 -7.44 -0.89 -12.72
CA ARG A 58 -6.54 -1.62 -13.62
C ARG A 58 -6.92 -1.45 -15.09
N ASN A 59 -8.21 -1.40 -15.42
CA ASN A 59 -8.65 -1.29 -16.80
C ASN A 59 -8.42 0.11 -17.36
N THR A 60 -8.59 1.14 -16.53
CA THR A 60 -8.43 2.55 -16.94
C THR A 60 -7.04 3.12 -16.66
N ASN A 61 -6.19 2.40 -15.93
CA ASN A 61 -4.86 2.83 -15.47
C ASN A 61 -4.88 4.15 -14.67
N LEU A 62 -5.96 4.41 -13.95
CA LEU A 62 -6.11 5.61 -13.13
C LEU A 62 -5.92 5.27 -11.65
N ILE A 63 -5.17 6.10 -10.94
CA ILE A 63 -5.13 6.07 -9.48
C ILE A 63 -5.90 7.25 -8.89
N LYS A 64 -6.81 6.95 -7.97
CA LYS A 64 -7.62 7.97 -7.27
C LYS A 64 -7.34 7.91 -5.77
N PRO A 65 -6.70 8.94 -5.19
CA PRO A 65 -6.63 9.08 -3.74
C PRO A 65 -7.98 9.56 -3.22
N VAL A 66 -8.58 8.79 -2.32
CA VAL A 66 -9.86 9.09 -1.67
C VAL A 66 -9.60 9.36 -0.19
N LYS A 67 -10.03 10.52 0.30
CA LYS A 67 -9.92 10.81 1.74
C LYS A 67 -10.96 9.99 2.50
N VAL A 68 -10.51 9.31 3.55
CA VAL A 68 -11.34 8.50 4.43
C VAL A 68 -11.54 9.24 5.76
N TYR A 69 -12.77 9.22 6.26
CA TYR A 69 -13.19 9.88 7.48
C TYR A 69 -13.79 8.86 8.45
N GLY A 70 -13.95 9.30 9.71
CA GLY A 70 -14.58 8.51 10.77
C GLY A 70 -13.57 7.82 11.67
N ASN A 71 -14.07 7.10 12.67
CA ASN A 71 -13.25 6.31 13.58
C ASN A 71 -12.96 4.92 12.98
N HIS A 72 -11.82 4.80 12.31
CA HIS A 72 -11.41 3.56 11.63
C HIS A 72 -11.33 2.36 12.59
N SER A 73 -10.92 2.57 13.86
CA SER A 73 -10.87 1.51 14.87
C SER A 73 -12.24 0.92 15.25
N LYS A 74 -13.33 1.63 14.91
CA LYS A 74 -14.72 1.20 15.11
C LYS A 74 -15.40 0.79 13.79
N GLY A 75 -14.64 0.58 12.71
CA GLY A 75 -15.20 0.18 11.42
C GLY A 75 -15.87 1.33 10.63
N GLN A 76 -15.57 2.58 10.96
CA GLN A 76 -16.08 3.74 10.21
C GLN A 76 -15.03 4.17 9.19
N PHE A 77 -15.23 3.83 7.92
CA PHE A 77 -14.38 4.19 6.78
C PHE A 77 -15.21 5.00 5.78
N GLU A 78 -15.63 6.19 6.19
CA GLU A 78 -16.54 7.03 5.43
C GLU A 78 -15.81 7.75 4.31
N VAL A 79 -16.35 7.66 3.10
CA VAL A 79 -15.86 8.38 1.92
C VAL A 79 -16.96 9.22 1.30
N TYR A 80 -16.57 10.35 0.72
CA TYR A 80 -17.45 11.23 -0.03
C TYR A 80 -17.12 11.16 -1.52
N ILE A 81 -17.93 10.43 -2.26
CA ILE A 81 -17.74 10.15 -3.69
C ILE A 81 -18.45 11.23 -4.50
N LYS A 82 -17.65 12.12 -5.11
CA LYS A 82 -18.13 13.13 -6.06
C LYS A 82 -18.34 12.52 -7.45
N ASP A 83 -19.07 13.24 -8.30
CA ASP A 83 -19.37 12.80 -9.68
C ASP A 83 -18.11 12.39 -10.46
N GLU A 84 -17.00 13.14 -10.35
CA GLU A 84 -15.74 12.78 -11.03
C GLU A 84 -15.22 11.38 -10.63
N LEU A 85 -15.22 11.07 -9.33
CA LEU A 85 -14.79 9.76 -8.85
C LEU A 85 -15.80 8.67 -9.26
N LYS A 86 -17.10 8.97 -9.17
CA LYS A 86 -18.16 8.06 -9.60
C LYS A 86 -18.01 7.69 -11.08
N GLU A 87 -17.81 8.66 -11.97
CA GLU A 87 -17.62 8.42 -13.41
C GLU A 87 -16.40 7.54 -13.68
N VAL A 88 -15.30 7.79 -12.98
CA VAL A 88 -14.07 7.02 -13.13
C VAL A 88 -14.23 5.58 -12.63
N LEU A 89 -14.94 5.35 -11.52
CA LEU A 89 -15.31 4.01 -11.04
C LEU A 89 -16.25 3.28 -12.01
N ILE A 90 -17.20 3.99 -12.63
CA ILE A 90 -18.12 3.40 -13.62
C ILE A 90 -17.36 3.01 -14.90
N LYS A 91 -16.44 3.86 -15.38
CA LYS A 91 -15.59 3.55 -16.54
C LYS A 91 -14.75 2.30 -16.32
N GLU A 92 -14.24 2.10 -15.10
CA GLU A 92 -13.49 0.90 -14.74
C GLU A 92 -14.28 -0.39 -14.95
N LEU A 93 -15.60 -0.35 -14.78
CA LEU A 93 -16.48 -1.51 -14.94
C LEU A 93 -16.66 -1.96 -16.40
N GLN A 94 -16.23 -1.14 -17.39
CA GLN A 94 -16.34 -1.44 -18.82
C GLN A 94 -17.74 -1.93 -19.23
N LEU A 95 -18.78 -1.27 -18.71
CA LEU A 95 -20.16 -1.63 -18.96
C LEU A 95 -20.53 -1.35 -20.42
N ASN A 96 -21.16 -2.32 -21.07
CA ASN A 96 -21.75 -2.14 -22.39
C ASN A 96 -23.05 -1.35 -22.27
N SER A 97 -23.38 -0.53 -23.27
CA SER A 97 -24.58 0.33 -23.29
C SER A 97 -25.92 -0.41 -23.45
N SER A 98 -25.95 -1.73 -23.31
CA SER A 98 -27.15 -2.55 -23.52
C SER A 98 -28.02 -2.67 -22.25
N SER A 99 -29.13 -1.91 -22.27
CA SER A 99 -30.45 -2.18 -21.66
C SER A 99 -30.57 -2.43 -20.15
N GLY A 100 -29.71 -1.86 -19.31
CA GLY A 100 -29.91 -1.86 -17.85
C GLY A 100 -29.60 -0.50 -17.23
N SER A 101 -30.41 -0.06 -16.25
CA SER A 101 -30.06 1.08 -15.40
C SER A 101 -28.96 0.66 -14.42
N PHE A 102 -27.80 1.29 -14.49
CA PHE A 102 -26.72 1.02 -13.55
C PHE A 102 -27.01 1.65 -12.17
N ASP A 103 -27.12 0.82 -11.14
CA ASP A 103 -27.24 1.25 -9.75
C ASP A 103 -25.86 1.36 -9.08
N PHE A 104 -25.41 2.60 -8.91
CA PHE A 104 -24.12 2.90 -8.30
C PHE A 104 -24.05 2.50 -6.81
N LYS A 105 -25.15 2.56 -6.07
CA LYS A 105 -25.15 2.19 -4.65
C LYS A 105 -24.96 0.69 -4.48
N ASN A 106 -25.71 -0.10 -5.26
CA ASN A 106 -25.54 -1.56 -5.28
C ASN A 106 -24.11 -1.95 -5.69
N PHE A 107 -23.50 -1.25 -6.67
CA PHE A 107 -22.09 -1.45 -7.00
C PHE A 107 -21.16 -1.20 -5.80
N LEU A 108 -21.35 -0.12 -5.03
CA LEU A 108 -20.52 0.14 -3.84
C LEU A 108 -20.70 -0.93 -2.77
N GLU A 109 -21.91 -1.44 -2.59
CA GLU A 109 -22.20 -2.55 -1.67
C GLU A 109 -21.50 -3.85 -2.11
N GLN A 110 -21.51 -4.17 -3.41
CA GLN A 110 -20.75 -5.29 -3.97
C GLN A 110 -19.24 -5.11 -3.80
N LEU A 111 -18.73 -3.92 -4.09
CA LEU A 111 -17.31 -3.59 -3.92
C LEU A 111 -16.88 -3.74 -2.46
N ASN A 112 -17.66 -3.20 -1.51
CA ASN A 112 -17.40 -3.35 -0.08
C ASN A 112 -17.46 -4.82 0.36
N SER A 113 -18.43 -5.59 -0.14
CA SER A 113 -18.57 -7.01 0.20
C SER A 113 -17.43 -7.87 -0.36
N SER A 114 -16.79 -7.42 -1.44
CA SER A 114 -15.65 -8.10 -2.06
C SER A 114 -14.33 -7.90 -1.30
N ILE A 115 -14.29 -7.00 -0.32
CA ILE A 115 -13.07 -6.72 0.46
C ILE A 115 -12.69 -7.96 1.28
N PRO A 116 -11.45 -8.46 1.17
CA PRO A 116 -11.00 -9.61 1.93
C PRO A 116 -11.03 -9.29 3.43
N GLN A 117 -11.33 -10.30 4.24
CA GLN A 117 -11.42 -10.13 5.69
C GLN A 117 -10.09 -10.42 6.41
N SER A 118 -9.09 -10.91 5.68
CA SER A 118 -7.69 -11.02 6.09
C SER A 118 -6.78 -10.89 4.88
N ILE A 119 -5.53 -10.45 5.07
CA ILE A 119 -4.53 -10.38 3.99
C ILE A 119 -3.37 -11.33 4.32
N ASN A 120 -3.18 -12.35 3.48
CA ASN A 120 -2.00 -13.20 3.55
C ASN A 120 -0.73 -12.38 3.24
N ARG A 121 0.32 -12.54 4.07
CA ARG A 121 1.55 -11.73 3.98
C ARG A 121 2.32 -11.93 2.68
N ASP A 122 2.37 -13.15 2.14
CA ASP A 122 3.05 -13.45 0.87
C ASP A 122 2.31 -12.81 -0.31
N ASN A 123 0.97 -12.90 -0.31
CA ASN A 123 0.13 -12.27 -1.31
C ASN A 123 0.28 -10.74 -1.26
N LYS A 124 0.31 -10.16 -0.06
CA LYS A 124 0.53 -8.71 0.13
C LYS A 124 1.83 -8.24 -0.53
N ILE A 125 2.93 -8.95 -0.30
CA ILE A 125 4.24 -8.57 -0.85
C ILE A 125 4.31 -8.81 -2.34
N THR A 126 3.70 -9.89 -2.82
CA THR A 126 3.51 -10.13 -4.25
C THR A 126 2.77 -8.97 -4.90
N GLU A 127 1.70 -8.46 -4.29
CA GLU A 127 0.95 -7.31 -4.80
C GLU A 127 1.73 -5.99 -4.70
N LEU A 128 2.51 -5.76 -3.63
CA LEU A 128 3.43 -4.62 -3.55
C LEU A 128 4.44 -4.64 -4.70
N ARG A 129 5.03 -5.81 -4.99
CA ARG A 129 6.03 -5.98 -6.05
C ARG A 129 5.43 -5.80 -7.44
N LYS A 130 4.25 -6.38 -7.70
CA LYS A 130 3.52 -6.17 -8.97
C LYS A 130 3.12 -4.71 -9.18
N SER A 131 2.95 -3.97 -8.10
CA SER A 131 2.46 -2.57 -8.12
C SER A 131 3.57 -1.54 -7.91
N ARG A 132 4.86 -1.95 -8.03
CA ARG A 132 6.05 -1.08 -7.87
C ARG A 132 5.94 0.25 -8.61
N SER A 133 5.57 0.21 -9.90
CA SER A 133 5.47 1.41 -10.74
C SER A 133 4.46 2.42 -10.16
N ILE A 134 3.28 1.95 -9.81
CA ILE A 134 2.20 2.78 -9.26
C ILE A 134 2.60 3.32 -7.89
N ILE A 135 3.17 2.48 -7.01
CA ILE A 135 3.60 2.88 -5.67
C ILE A 135 4.64 4.00 -5.73
N SER A 136 5.53 3.96 -6.73
CA SER A 136 6.57 4.99 -6.92
C SER A 136 5.97 6.38 -7.21
N GLU A 137 4.79 6.45 -7.82
CA GLU A 137 4.09 7.70 -8.13
C GLU A 137 3.38 8.32 -6.92
N LEU A 138 3.10 7.54 -5.87
CA LEU A 138 2.28 7.96 -4.74
C LEU A 138 3.04 8.75 -3.66
N LYS A 139 4.37 8.91 -3.79
CA LYS A 139 5.24 9.51 -2.76
C LYS A 139 5.17 8.82 -1.39
N VAL A 140 4.83 7.53 -1.38
CA VAL A 140 4.71 6.68 -0.19
C VAL A 140 5.98 5.85 0.06
N VAL A 141 6.99 6.00 -0.79
CA VAL A 141 8.33 5.44 -0.63
C VAL A 141 9.34 6.57 -0.81
N ASP A 142 10.37 6.58 0.03
CA ASP A 142 11.39 7.63 0.02
C ASP A 142 12.35 7.48 -1.17
N GLU A 143 12.73 8.58 -1.83
CA GLU A 143 13.64 8.56 -3.00
C GLU A 143 13.27 7.43 -3.99
N ALA A 144 12.07 7.52 -4.55
CA ALA A 144 11.44 6.43 -5.30
C ALA A 144 12.25 5.95 -6.52
N ASP A 145 13.14 6.80 -7.05
CA ASP A 145 14.08 6.50 -8.13
C ASP A 145 15.26 5.61 -7.68
N LYS A 146 15.60 5.59 -6.38
CA LYS A 146 16.67 4.75 -5.82
C LYS A 146 16.14 3.38 -5.44
N THR A 147 16.33 2.38 -6.28
CA THR A 147 15.71 1.05 -6.12
C THR A 147 16.69 -0.05 -5.69
N VAL A 148 17.99 0.22 -5.70
CA VAL A 148 19.05 -0.76 -5.39
C VAL A 148 19.48 -0.64 -3.93
N LEU A 149 19.38 -1.75 -3.17
CA LEU A 149 19.78 -1.83 -1.76
C LEU A 149 21.31 -1.90 -1.61
N LYS A 150 21.92 -1.03 -0.79
CA LYS A 150 23.37 -0.98 -0.58
C LYS A 150 23.85 -1.58 0.73
N HIS A 151 23.54 -0.95 1.86
CA HIS A 151 23.99 -1.36 3.19
C HIS A 151 23.14 -0.71 4.29
N GLU A 152 23.30 -1.18 5.51
CA GLU A 152 22.76 -0.60 6.73
C GLU A 152 23.48 0.69 7.11
N VAL A 153 22.78 1.62 7.77
CA VAL A 153 23.29 2.93 8.19
C VAL A 153 22.79 3.22 9.60
N LYS A 154 23.70 3.49 10.54
CA LYS A 154 23.34 3.95 11.88
C LYS A 154 22.79 5.37 11.81
N LEU A 155 21.63 5.57 12.43
CA LEU A 155 21.04 6.90 12.53
C LEU A 155 21.57 7.66 13.75
N PRO A 156 21.69 9.00 13.66
CA PRO A 156 21.91 9.86 14.82
C PRO A 156 20.85 9.62 15.90
N GLU A 157 21.19 9.87 17.17
CA GLU A 157 20.29 9.63 18.32
C GLU A 157 18.96 10.39 18.25
N ASN A 158 18.94 11.55 17.59
CA ASN A 158 17.74 12.37 17.42
C ASN A 158 16.88 11.98 16.21
N LYS A 159 17.26 10.94 15.46
CA LYS A 159 16.50 10.42 14.31
C LYS A 159 16.08 8.98 14.56
N LYS A 160 15.00 8.56 13.90
CA LYS A 160 14.49 7.19 13.91
C LYS A 160 14.33 6.66 12.49
N PRO A 161 14.37 5.33 12.29
CA PRO A 161 14.16 4.74 10.98
C PRO A 161 12.74 5.03 10.48
N GLN A 162 12.63 5.53 9.26
CA GLN A 162 11.35 5.93 8.69
C GLN A 162 10.68 4.77 7.95
N ASP A 163 9.39 4.55 8.18
CA ASP A 163 8.66 3.45 7.56
C ASP A 163 8.65 3.56 6.02
N LYS A 164 8.55 4.78 5.45
CA LYS A 164 8.63 5.01 4.00
C LYS A 164 9.96 4.54 3.37
N THR A 165 11.06 4.58 4.12
CA THR A 165 12.38 4.12 3.65
C THR A 165 12.48 2.61 3.80
N LEU A 166 11.99 2.05 4.91
CA LEU A 166 12.00 0.61 5.15
C LEU A 166 11.01 -0.16 4.27
N ARG A 167 9.86 0.45 3.91
CA ARG A 167 8.86 -0.10 2.98
C ARG A 167 9.46 -0.47 1.62
N LYS A 168 10.54 0.20 1.22
CA LYS A 168 11.29 -0.14 0.00
C LYS A 168 11.88 -1.54 0.03
N LEU A 169 12.14 -2.12 1.21
CA LEU A 169 12.58 -3.51 1.32
C LEU A 169 11.50 -4.46 0.77
N TYR A 170 10.24 -4.25 1.14
CA TYR A 170 9.11 -5.02 0.60
C TYR A 170 8.88 -4.75 -0.88
N VAL A 171 9.01 -3.48 -1.29
CA VAL A 171 8.72 -3.06 -2.66
C VAL A 171 9.81 -3.50 -3.61
N TYR A 172 11.08 -3.16 -3.39
CA TYR A 172 12.16 -3.24 -4.40
C TYR A 172 13.15 -4.41 -4.23
N THR A 173 13.01 -5.24 -3.20
CA THR A 173 13.88 -6.42 -3.03
C THR A 173 13.11 -7.71 -3.27
N ASP A 174 13.86 -8.78 -3.55
CA ASP A 174 13.33 -10.14 -3.74
C ASP A 174 13.51 -11.02 -2.49
N GLY A 175 13.76 -10.42 -1.32
CA GLY A 175 13.89 -11.14 -0.04
C GLY A 175 12.61 -11.86 0.38
N ALA A 176 12.73 -12.91 1.20
CA ALA A 176 11.57 -13.55 1.81
C ALA A 176 10.87 -12.57 2.76
N VAL A 177 9.58 -12.78 2.98
CA VAL A 177 8.74 -11.89 3.79
C VAL A 177 9.22 -11.85 5.24
N GLU A 178 9.55 -13.02 5.76
CA GLU A 178 10.07 -13.25 7.11
C GLU A 178 11.42 -12.56 7.28
N ASP A 179 12.32 -12.75 6.31
CA ASP A 179 13.63 -12.11 6.29
C ASP A 179 13.50 -10.58 6.30
N ILE A 180 12.61 -10.01 5.47
CA ILE A 180 12.40 -8.56 5.42
C ILE A 180 11.82 -8.05 6.75
N ALA A 181 10.85 -8.76 7.33
CA ALA A 181 10.24 -8.38 8.59
C ALA A 181 11.26 -8.41 9.74
N GLU A 182 12.05 -9.48 9.84
CA GLU A 182 13.14 -9.60 10.82
C GLU A 182 14.16 -8.46 10.65
N LEU A 183 14.56 -8.16 9.39
CA LEU A 183 15.51 -7.10 9.11
C LEU A 183 14.98 -5.75 9.59
N ILE A 184 13.72 -5.44 9.30
CA ILE A 184 13.07 -4.20 9.73
C ILE A 184 13.02 -4.10 11.26
N GLN A 185 12.72 -5.20 11.96
CA GLN A 185 12.71 -5.22 13.42
C GLN A 185 14.10 -4.95 14.00
N LEU A 186 15.16 -5.57 13.45
CA LEU A 186 16.54 -5.33 13.88
C LEU A 186 16.98 -3.89 13.59
N LEU A 187 16.67 -3.37 12.40
CA LEU A 187 16.98 -1.99 12.03
C LEU A 187 16.31 -0.99 13.00
N LYS A 188 15.03 -1.20 13.33
CA LYS A 188 14.31 -0.38 14.32
C LYS A 188 14.93 -0.51 15.72
N LYS A 189 15.23 -1.74 16.16
CA LYS A 189 15.86 -2.03 17.47
C LYS A 189 17.21 -1.33 17.62
N PHE A 190 18.03 -1.32 16.59
CA PHE A 190 19.38 -0.74 16.62
C PHE A 190 19.43 0.72 16.18
N ASN A 191 18.30 1.39 15.95
CA ASN A 191 18.25 2.75 15.39
C ASN A 191 19.07 2.88 14.09
N MET A 192 18.81 1.98 13.14
CA MET A 192 19.48 1.91 11.84
C MET A 192 18.46 1.99 10.70
N THR A 193 18.90 2.44 9.53
CA THR A 193 18.15 2.42 8.28
C THR A 193 18.97 1.72 7.19
N VAL A 194 18.47 1.72 5.95
CA VAL A 194 19.18 1.20 4.78
C VAL A 194 19.40 2.29 3.74
N ALA A 195 20.57 2.24 3.10
CA ALA A 195 20.93 3.11 1.99
C ALA A 195 20.48 2.50 0.65
N TRP A 196 20.01 3.37 -0.25
CA TRP A 196 19.53 3.01 -1.59
C TRP A 196 20.28 3.77 -2.69
N THR A 197 20.34 3.23 -3.91
CA THR A 197 20.90 3.89 -5.10
C THR A 197 20.09 3.62 -6.38
N THR A 198 20.30 4.41 -7.44
CA THR A 198 19.55 4.33 -8.72
C THR A 198 20.09 3.29 -9.70
N LYS A 199 21.42 3.12 -9.75
CA LYS A 199 22.14 2.14 -10.57
C LYS A 199 23.45 1.77 -9.89
N ASP A 200 23.76 0.48 -9.86
CA ASP A 200 25.07 0.03 -9.41
C ASP A 200 26.01 -0.02 -10.61
N LYS A 201 26.95 0.93 -10.70
CA LYS A 201 28.09 0.82 -11.63
C LYS A 201 29.23 -0.03 -11.02
N GLU A 202 29.17 -0.31 -9.73
CA GLU A 202 30.28 -0.88 -8.94
C GLU A 202 29.95 -2.24 -8.30
N ASN A 203 28.79 -2.85 -8.61
CA ASN A 203 28.32 -4.12 -8.03
C ASN A 203 28.23 -4.14 -6.47
N ASN A 204 28.09 -2.97 -5.83
CA ASN A 204 27.97 -2.86 -4.38
C ASN A 204 26.52 -3.06 -3.90
N THR A 205 25.84 -4.07 -4.45
CA THR A 205 24.47 -4.44 -4.10
C THR A 205 24.47 -5.38 -2.90
N SER A 206 23.65 -5.11 -1.89
CA SER A 206 23.38 -6.07 -0.81
C SER A 206 22.03 -6.74 -0.99
N SER A 207 21.91 -7.95 -0.43
CA SER A 207 20.64 -8.65 -0.28
C SER A 207 20.12 -8.54 1.16
N VAL A 208 18.80 -8.74 1.34
CA VAL A 208 18.17 -8.78 2.67
C VAL A 208 18.88 -9.79 3.58
N LYS A 209 19.17 -11.00 3.07
CA LYS A 209 19.89 -12.05 3.82
C LYS A 209 21.30 -11.64 4.24
N ALA A 210 22.03 -10.93 3.37
CA ALA A 210 23.37 -10.46 3.70
C ALA A 210 23.34 -9.43 4.84
N LEU A 211 22.36 -8.51 4.84
CA LEU A 211 22.21 -7.52 5.91
C LEU A 211 21.75 -8.16 7.23
N LEU A 212 20.82 -9.11 7.18
CA LEU A 212 20.42 -9.90 8.34
C LEU A 212 21.61 -10.59 9.02
N GLY A 213 22.42 -11.28 8.23
CA GLY A 213 23.60 -11.98 8.74
C GLY A 213 24.60 -11.05 9.44
N LYS A 214 24.65 -9.77 9.06
CA LYS A 214 25.51 -8.77 9.75
C LYS A 214 24.93 -8.29 11.07
N LEU A 215 23.60 -8.15 11.16
CA LEU A 215 22.94 -7.61 12.35
C LEU A 215 22.66 -8.66 13.43
N ASN A 216 22.71 -9.94 13.06
CA ASN A 216 22.56 -11.06 13.98
C ASN A 216 23.88 -11.54 14.61
N ASN A 217 25.03 -11.03 14.14
CA ASN A 217 26.37 -11.29 14.69
C ASN A 217 26.85 -10.11 15.54
#